data_AF-A0A0E3NPH3-F1
#
_entry.id   AF-A0A0E3NPH3-F1
#
_cell.length_a   1.000
_cell.length_b   1.000
_cell.length_c   1.000
_cell.angle_alpha   90.00
_cell.angle_beta   90.00
_cell.angle_gamma   90.00
#
_symmetry.space_group_name_H-M   'P 1'
#
loop_
_entity.id
_entity.type
_entity.pdbx_description
1 polymer ?
#
loop_
_entity_poly.entity_id
_entity_poly.type
_entity_poly.pdbx_seq_one_letter_code
_entity_poly.pdbx_strand_id
1 'polypeptide(L)'
;MKHFITKDTPVTEEVLNVIAHLPTKSLPSIVEDEFFVKLSDCNIMHIAVLLAQKSYDEGGCPIGGVIIDNNTRRIVGKGHNTLVQDNDPYNHGETSAIRDAGRQDFSDTTIFTTLSPCDICATLIYMRQFDRVVVGDVTNASGNELNGLCIKKEPISKTNIMKTNIMLTL
;
A
#
# COMPACT_ATOMS: atom_id res chain seq x y z
N MET A 1 -0.29 27.91 5.78
CA MET A 1 -1.50 27.07 5.92
C MET A 1 -1.42 26.38 7.26
N LYS A 2 -2.56 26.15 7.93
CA LYS A 2 -2.59 25.43 9.21
C LYS A 2 -2.82 23.95 8.92
N HIS A 3 -1.85 23.10 9.23
CA HIS A 3 -2.03 21.66 9.18
C HIS A 3 -2.98 21.21 10.30
N PHE A 4 -3.78 20.18 10.02
CA PHE A 4 -4.73 19.61 10.99
C PHE A 4 -4.12 18.45 11.75
N ILE A 5 -3.21 17.70 11.12
CA ILE A 5 -2.40 16.65 11.72
C ILE A 5 -0.98 17.18 11.81
N THR A 6 -0.51 17.43 13.03
CA THR A 6 0.79 18.05 13.30
C THR A 6 1.75 17.04 13.91
N LYS A 7 3.02 17.42 14.08
CA LYS A 7 4.04 16.61 14.77
C LYS A 7 3.61 16.17 16.18
N ASP A 8 2.69 16.89 16.83
CA ASP A 8 2.24 16.60 18.20
C ASP A 8 0.95 15.75 18.21
N THR A 9 0.29 15.56 17.06
CA THR A 9 -0.90 14.70 16.95
C THR A 9 -0.53 13.24 17.28
N PRO A 10 -1.27 12.54 18.15
CA PRO A 10 -1.01 11.13 18.43
C PRO A 10 -1.31 10.26 17.22
N VAL A 11 -0.61 9.12 17.08
CA VAL A 11 -0.91 8.13 16.05
C VAL A 11 -2.06 7.25 16.57
N THR A 12 -3.27 7.48 16.07
CA THR A 12 -4.48 6.70 16.41
C THR A 12 -5.12 6.10 15.17
N GLU A 13 -6.02 5.14 15.38
CA GLU A 13 -6.81 4.51 14.33
C GLU A 13 -7.55 5.53 13.44
N GLU A 14 -8.16 6.54 14.06
CA GLU A 14 -8.92 7.57 13.36
C GLU A 14 -8.00 8.41 12.45
N VAL A 15 -6.80 8.75 12.93
CA VAL A 15 -5.82 9.51 12.15
C VAL A 15 -5.31 8.69 10.97
N LEU A 16 -4.99 7.42 11.18
CA LEU A 16 -4.57 6.52 10.10
C LEU A 16 -5.68 6.32 9.07
N ASN A 17 -6.93 6.20 9.51
CA ASN A 17 -8.10 6.11 8.64
C ASN A 17 -8.33 7.37 7.81
N VAL A 18 -8.14 8.56 8.39
CA VAL A 18 -8.18 9.82 7.66
C VAL A 18 -7.07 9.86 6.60
N ILE A 19 -5.84 9.50 6.95
CA ILE A 19 -4.71 9.48 6.01
C ILE A 19 -4.94 8.49 4.86
N ALA A 20 -5.50 7.31 5.16
CA ALA A 20 -5.81 6.27 4.17
C ALA A 20 -6.79 6.79 3.10
N HIS A 21 -7.82 7.52 3.50
CA HIS A 21 -8.93 7.88 2.62
C HIS A 21 -8.87 9.30 2.05
N LEU A 22 -7.95 10.15 2.52
CA LEU A 22 -7.70 11.45 1.90
C LEU A 22 -6.90 11.30 0.58
N PRO A 23 -7.18 12.11 -0.45
CA PRO A 23 -6.35 12.14 -1.66
C PRO A 23 -4.88 12.42 -1.32
N THR A 24 -3.95 11.65 -1.90
CA THR A 24 -2.50 11.79 -1.62
C THR A 24 -1.98 13.19 -1.88
N LYS A 25 -2.45 13.83 -2.95
CA LYS A 25 -2.10 15.20 -3.32
C LYS A 25 -2.52 16.25 -2.28
N SER A 26 -3.50 15.94 -1.43
CA SER A 26 -3.99 16.84 -0.39
C SER A 26 -3.23 16.69 0.93
N LEU A 27 -2.54 15.54 1.15
CA LEU A 27 -1.83 15.26 2.39
C LEU A 27 -0.83 16.37 2.79
N PRO A 28 -0.02 16.95 1.90
CA PRO A 28 0.97 17.97 2.29
C PRO A 28 0.35 19.26 2.85
N SER A 29 -0.92 19.51 2.58
CA SER A 29 -1.66 20.67 3.10
C SER A 29 -2.37 20.38 4.43
N ILE A 30 -2.49 19.09 4.81
CA ILE A 30 -3.29 18.63 5.94
C ILE A 30 -2.41 18.02 7.04
N VAL A 31 -1.33 17.34 6.66
CA VAL A 31 -0.41 16.60 7.53
C VAL A 31 0.98 17.23 7.45
N GLU A 32 1.56 17.56 8.60
CA GLU A 32 2.96 18.02 8.69
C GLU A 32 3.95 16.91 8.32
N ASP A 33 5.06 17.26 7.68
CA ASP A 33 6.06 16.29 7.23
C ASP A 33 6.65 15.50 8.42
N GLU A 34 6.86 16.15 9.55
CA GLU A 34 7.34 15.54 10.79
C GLU A 34 6.38 14.50 11.37
N PHE A 35 5.08 14.55 11.03
CA PHE A 35 4.15 13.51 11.44
C PHE A 35 4.47 12.17 10.77
N PHE A 36 4.80 12.19 9.48
CA PHE A 36 5.10 10.96 8.72
C PHE A 36 6.35 10.25 9.24
N VAL A 37 7.33 11.00 9.74
CA VAL A 37 8.55 10.44 10.34
C VAL A 37 8.24 9.58 11.58
N LYS A 38 7.16 9.87 12.30
CA LYS A 38 6.72 9.06 13.46
C LYS A 38 6.10 7.72 13.07
N LEU A 39 5.65 7.56 11.81
CA LEU A 39 4.92 6.37 11.38
C LEU A 39 5.87 5.19 11.22
N SER A 40 5.68 4.17 12.06
CA SER A 40 6.35 2.88 11.92
C SER A 40 5.85 2.14 10.68
N ASP A 41 6.62 1.15 10.22
CA ASP A 41 6.19 0.25 9.14
C ASP A 41 4.87 -0.46 9.45
N CYS A 42 4.59 -0.77 10.73
CA CYS A 42 3.29 -1.30 11.15
C CYS A 42 2.15 -0.30 10.91
N ASN A 43 2.38 0.99 11.15
CA ASN A 43 1.36 2.03 10.89
C ASN A 43 1.12 2.21 9.38
N ILE A 44 2.17 2.16 8.56
CA ILE A 44 2.04 2.25 7.11
C ILE A 44 1.33 1.01 6.55
N MET A 45 1.67 -0.18 7.03
CA MET A 45 0.94 -1.42 6.68
C MET A 45 -0.53 -1.34 7.12
N HIS A 46 -0.81 -0.75 8.27
CA HIS A 46 -2.18 -0.57 8.73
C HIS A 46 -3.00 0.36 7.81
N ILE A 47 -2.39 1.42 7.29
CA ILE A 47 -3.01 2.25 6.24
C ILE A 47 -3.32 1.41 4.99
N ALA A 48 -2.40 0.52 4.59
CA ALA A 48 -2.65 -0.40 3.47
C ALA A 48 -3.81 -1.38 3.77
N VAL A 49 -3.93 -1.87 5.00
CA VAL A 49 -5.05 -2.73 5.44
C VAL A 49 -6.38 -1.98 5.40
N LEU A 50 -6.43 -0.71 5.80
CA LEU A 50 -7.64 0.11 5.70
C LEU A 50 -8.09 0.28 4.23
N LEU A 51 -7.13 0.42 3.31
CA LEU A 51 -7.40 0.45 1.87
C LEU A 51 -7.87 -0.92 1.34
N ALA A 52 -7.28 -2.03 1.81
CA ALA A 52 -7.75 -3.37 1.49
C ALA A 52 -9.19 -3.61 1.98
N GLN A 53 -9.53 -3.13 3.19
CA GLN A 53 -10.88 -3.19 3.73
C GLN A 53 -11.86 -2.43 2.83
N LYS A 54 -11.49 -1.23 2.37
CA LYS A 54 -12.30 -0.47 1.41
C LYS A 54 -12.62 -1.29 0.15
N SER A 55 -11.61 -1.95 -0.44
CA SER A 55 -11.84 -2.81 -1.61
C SER A 55 -12.84 -3.93 -1.32
N TYR A 56 -12.72 -4.59 -0.17
CA TYR A 56 -13.65 -5.64 0.25
C TYR A 56 -15.08 -5.12 0.42
N ASP A 57 -15.24 -3.98 1.08
CA ASP A 57 -16.55 -3.35 1.32
C ASP A 57 -17.23 -2.94 0.01
N GLU A 58 -16.43 -2.61 -1.02
CA GLU A 58 -16.87 -2.31 -2.38
C GLU A 58 -17.04 -3.57 -3.26
N GLY A 59 -16.84 -4.77 -2.70
CA GLY A 59 -17.05 -6.06 -3.38
C GLY A 59 -15.85 -6.59 -4.17
N GLY A 60 -14.68 -5.94 -4.07
CA GLY A 60 -13.43 -6.34 -4.70
C GLY A 60 -12.56 -7.27 -3.84
N CYS A 61 -11.33 -7.51 -4.30
CA CYS A 61 -10.34 -8.31 -3.57
C CYS A 61 -9.65 -7.45 -2.49
N PRO A 62 -9.50 -7.91 -1.23
CA PRO A 62 -8.92 -7.12 -0.13
C PRO A 62 -7.39 -6.97 -0.27
N ILE A 63 -6.94 -6.18 -1.24
CA ILE A 63 -5.53 -5.87 -1.47
C ILE A 63 -5.34 -4.36 -1.46
N GLY A 64 -4.47 -3.87 -0.58
CA GLY A 64 -4.12 -2.47 -0.44
C GLY A 64 -2.62 -2.24 -0.65
N GLY A 65 -2.27 -1.06 -1.16
CA GLY A 65 -0.90 -0.66 -1.44
C GLY A 65 -0.61 0.76 -0.95
N VAL A 66 0.56 0.98 -0.37
CA VAL A 66 1.05 2.31 0.05
C VAL A 66 2.52 2.45 -0.32
N ILE A 67 2.90 3.59 -0.90
CA ILE A 67 4.26 3.93 -1.25
C ILE A 67 4.70 5.11 -0.40
N ILE A 68 5.87 5.01 0.20
CA ILE A 68 6.51 6.09 0.92
C ILE A 68 7.86 6.45 0.30
N ASP A 69 8.22 7.72 0.39
CA ASP A 69 9.59 8.19 0.19
C ASP A 69 10.45 7.82 1.42
N ASN A 70 11.61 7.20 1.22
CA ASN A 70 12.43 6.68 2.31
C ASN A 70 13.10 7.77 3.16
N ASN A 71 13.34 8.95 2.58
CA ASN A 71 14.02 10.07 3.26
C ASN A 71 13.05 10.86 4.14
N THR A 72 11.89 11.18 3.60
CA THR A 72 10.88 12.04 4.23
C THR A 72 9.78 11.26 4.94
N ARG A 73 9.68 9.94 4.68
CA ARG A 73 8.60 9.06 5.13
C ARG A 73 7.21 9.44 4.61
N ARG A 74 7.11 10.44 3.73
CA ARG A 74 5.84 10.90 3.17
C ARG A 74 5.21 9.80 2.31
N ILE A 75 3.90 9.65 2.43
CA ILE A 75 3.13 8.81 1.50
C ILE A 75 3.08 9.54 0.15
N VAL A 76 3.69 8.94 -0.86
CA VAL A 76 3.74 9.49 -2.23
C VAL A 76 2.72 8.84 -3.16
N GLY A 77 2.19 7.67 -2.80
CA GLY A 77 1.08 7.04 -3.50
C GLY A 77 0.39 6.01 -2.62
N LYS A 78 -0.92 5.81 -2.80
CA LYS A 78 -1.66 4.76 -2.12
C LYS A 78 -2.88 4.33 -2.93
N GLY A 79 -3.35 3.11 -2.72
CA GLY A 79 -4.49 2.57 -3.45
C GLY A 79 -4.94 1.21 -2.95
N HIS A 80 -5.98 0.69 -3.59
CA HIS A 80 -6.48 -0.65 -3.35
C HIS A 80 -6.87 -1.31 -4.69
N ASN A 81 -7.08 -2.62 -4.64
CA ASN A 81 -7.61 -3.36 -5.78
C ASN A 81 -8.95 -2.75 -6.23
N THR A 82 -9.06 -2.51 -7.52
CA THR A 82 -10.23 -1.86 -8.14
C THR A 82 -10.73 -2.67 -9.35
N LEU A 83 -10.39 -3.97 -9.43
CA LEU A 83 -10.80 -4.83 -10.55
C LEU A 83 -12.32 -4.82 -10.76
N VAL A 84 -13.07 -4.93 -9.66
CA VAL A 84 -14.53 -4.97 -9.69
C VAL A 84 -15.12 -3.57 -9.82
N GLN A 85 -14.54 -2.61 -9.10
CA GLN A 85 -15.03 -1.23 -8.96
C GLN A 85 -14.92 -0.47 -10.28
N ASP A 86 -13.80 -0.63 -10.97
CA ASP A 86 -13.49 0.08 -12.21
C ASP A 86 -13.72 -0.81 -13.45
N ASN A 87 -14.12 -2.07 -13.28
CA ASN A 87 -14.11 -3.10 -14.32
C ASN A 87 -12.73 -3.15 -15.03
N ASP A 88 -11.67 -3.04 -14.23
CA ASP A 88 -10.29 -2.95 -14.70
C ASP A 88 -9.66 -4.35 -14.75
N PRO A 89 -8.92 -4.69 -15.81
CA PRO A 89 -8.35 -6.03 -15.96
C PRO A 89 -7.15 -6.35 -15.06
N TYR A 90 -6.52 -5.36 -14.40
CA TYR A 90 -5.30 -5.61 -13.61
C TYR A 90 -5.02 -4.60 -12.47
N ASN A 91 -5.89 -3.63 -12.18
CA ASN A 91 -5.60 -2.60 -11.18
C ASN A 91 -5.69 -3.12 -9.74
N HIS A 92 -4.60 -3.70 -9.26
CA HIS A 92 -4.39 -4.22 -7.90
C HIS A 92 -3.95 -3.11 -6.93
N GLY A 93 -3.74 -3.44 -5.66
CA GLY A 93 -3.31 -2.46 -4.65
C GLY A 93 -1.98 -1.79 -5.03
N GLU A 94 -1.02 -2.56 -5.52
CA GLU A 94 0.31 -2.08 -5.93
C GLU A 94 0.24 -1.17 -7.14
N THR A 95 -0.46 -1.58 -8.21
CA THR A 95 -0.60 -0.77 -9.41
C THR A 95 -1.44 0.47 -9.15
N SER A 96 -2.45 0.39 -8.28
CA SER A 96 -3.25 1.54 -7.88
C SER A 96 -2.40 2.55 -7.10
N ALA A 97 -1.55 2.09 -6.19
CA ALA A 97 -0.63 2.96 -5.45
C ALA A 97 0.39 3.63 -6.38
N ILE A 98 0.95 2.89 -7.34
CA ILE A 98 1.87 3.42 -8.37
C ILE A 98 1.16 4.44 -9.26
N ARG A 99 -0.10 4.17 -9.64
CA ARG A 99 -0.92 5.08 -10.44
C ARG A 99 -1.23 6.37 -9.69
N ASP A 100 -1.56 6.30 -8.41
CA ASP A 100 -1.79 7.47 -7.54
C ASP A 100 -0.51 8.30 -7.34
N ALA A 101 0.63 7.62 -7.16
CA ALA A 101 1.96 8.24 -7.12
C ALA A 101 2.34 8.97 -8.41
N GLY A 102 1.80 8.53 -9.55
CA GLY A 102 2.17 9.05 -10.86
C GLY A 102 3.61 8.71 -11.25
N ARG A 103 4.07 9.30 -12.36
CA ARG A 103 5.42 9.05 -12.86
C ARG A 103 6.45 9.81 -12.00
N GLN A 104 7.30 9.06 -11.31
CA GLN A 104 8.44 9.57 -10.56
C GLN A 104 9.56 8.52 -10.52
N ASP A 105 10.69 8.89 -9.90
CA ASP A 105 11.72 7.93 -9.55
C ASP A 105 11.29 7.18 -8.27
N PHE A 106 11.32 5.85 -8.32
CA PHE A 106 10.93 5.01 -7.19
C PHE A 106 12.16 4.40 -6.48
N SER A 107 13.38 4.73 -6.92
CA SER A 107 14.61 4.14 -6.40
C SER A 107 14.84 4.38 -4.92
N ASP A 108 14.29 5.47 -4.35
CA ASP A 108 14.38 5.80 -2.92
C ASP A 108 13.01 5.65 -2.23
N THR A 109 12.22 4.67 -2.65
CA THR A 109 10.87 4.45 -2.10
C THR A 109 10.68 3.03 -1.56
N THR A 110 9.84 2.90 -0.53
CA THR A 110 9.34 1.62 -0.05
C THR A 110 7.89 1.46 -0.47
N ILE A 111 7.53 0.30 -1.05
CA ILE A 111 6.14 -0.10 -1.27
C ILE A 111 5.69 -1.12 -0.22
N PHE A 112 4.53 -0.88 0.38
CA PHE A 112 3.83 -1.76 1.30
C PHE A 112 2.65 -2.36 0.57
N THR A 113 2.51 -3.68 0.61
CA THR A 113 1.35 -4.39 0.05
C THR A 113 0.80 -5.37 1.06
N THR A 114 -0.52 -5.41 1.21
CA THR A 114 -1.17 -6.27 2.23
C THR A 114 -1.07 -7.75 1.91
N LEU A 115 -0.87 -8.11 0.65
CA LEU A 115 -0.72 -9.46 0.15
C LEU A 115 0.53 -9.55 -0.74
N SER A 116 1.16 -10.72 -0.81
CA SER A 116 2.29 -10.93 -1.74
C SER A 116 1.89 -10.50 -3.17
N PRO A 117 2.73 -9.70 -3.86
CA PRO A 117 2.40 -9.22 -5.20
C PRO A 117 2.34 -10.38 -6.20
N CYS A 118 1.39 -10.31 -7.13
CA CYS A 118 1.37 -11.19 -8.30
C CYS A 118 2.55 -10.89 -9.24
N ASP A 119 2.80 -11.77 -10.22
CA ASP A 119 3.94 -11.64 -11.15
C ASP A 119 3.98 -10.29 -11.88
N ILE A 120 2.81 -9.75 -12.24
CA ILE A 120 2.71 -8.44 -12.90
C ILE A 120 3.16 -7.33 -11.96
N CYS A 121 2.64 -7.32 -10.73
CA CYS A 121 2.99 -6.31 -9.73
C CYS A 121 4.46 -6.43 -9.32
N ALA A 122 4.96 -7.65 -9.10
CA ALA A 122 6.36 -7.91 -8.78
C ALA A 122 7.30 -7.44 -9.89
N THR A 123 6.96 -7.72 -11.15
CA THR A 123 7.71 -7.23 -12.32
C THR A 123 7.71 -5.70 -12.38
N LEU A 124 6.57 -5.06 -12.14
CA LEU A 124 6.48 -3.60 -12.16
C LEU A 124 7.33 -2.96 -11.05
N ILE A 125 7.28 -3.51 -9.84
CA ILE A 125 8.10 -3.07 -8.70
C ILE A 125 9.59 -3.19 -9.04
N TYR A 126 10.02 -4.33 -9.58
CA TYR A 126 11.40 -4.54 -10.03
C TYR A 126 11.80 -3.54 -11.12
N MET A 127 10.99 -3.38 -12.16
CA MET A 127 11.26 -2.47 -13.29
C MET A 127 11.29 -0.99 -12.89
N ARG A 128 10.59 -0.62 -11.80
CA ARG A 128 10.63 0.73 -11.21
C ARG A 128 11.74 0.90 -10.18
N GLN A 129 12.47 -0.17 -9.87
CA GLN A 129 13.62 -0.18 -8.97
C GLN A 129 13.28 0.26 -7.55
N PHE A 130 12.10 -0.08 -7.02
CA PHE A 130 11.80 0.19 -5.61
C PHE A 130 12.92 -0.34 -4.69
N ASP A 131 13.41 0.50 -3.77
CA ASP A 131 14.45 0.13 -2.80
C ASP A 131 14.01 -1.04 -1.93
N ARG A 132 12.73 -1.02 -1.52
CA ARG A 132 12.21 -1.97 -0.54
C ARG A 132 10.74 -2.31 -0.78
N VAL A 133 10.41 -3.57 -0.53
CA VAL A 133 9.04 -4.09 -0.51
C VAL A 133 8.74 -4.64 0.88
N VAL A 134 7.58 -4.28 1.44
CA VAL A 134 7.08 -4.81 2.71
C VAL A 134 5.75 -5.50 2.47
N VAL A 135 5.68 -6.79 2.77
CA VAL A 135 4.51 -7.62 2.53
C VAL A 135 3.79 -7.94 3.85
N GLY A 136 2.47 -7.78 3.87
CA GLY A 136 1.62 -8.09 5.02
C GLY A 136 1.40 -9.59 5.21
N ASP A 137 0.85 -10.24 4.19
CA ASP A 137 0.55 -11.67 4.16
C ASP A 137 1.22 -12.36 2.95
N VAL A 138 2.01 -13.40 3.24
CA VAL A 138 2.71 -14.23 2.25
C VAL A 138 2.12 -15.63 2.10
N THR A 139 1.16 -15.99 2.97
CA THR A 139 0.62 -17.35 3.08
C THR A 139 -0.66 -17.50 2.28
N ASN A 140 -1.53 -16.50 2.34
CA ASN A 140 -2.80 -16.49 1.61
C ASN A 140 -2.65 -16.03 0.15
N ALA A 141 -1.41 -15.76 -0.28
CA ALA A 141 -1.07 -15.60 -1.69
C ALA A 141 -1.11 -16.94 -2.47
N SER A 142 -1.34 -18.06 -1.77
CA SER A 142 -1.51 -19.37 -2.37
C SER A 142 -2.93 -19.56 -2.96
N GLY A 143 -3.19 -18.92 -4.09
CA GLY A 143 -4.40 -19.21 -4.88
C GLY A 143 -4.77 -18.13 -5.91
N ASN A 144 -4.82 -18.53 -7.18
CA ASN A 144 -5.58 -17.92 -8.28
C ASN A 144 -5.39 -16.44 -8.70
N GLU A 145 -4.44 -15.68 -8.16
CA GLU A 145 -3.90 -14.51 -8.89
C GLU A 145 -3.08 -14.92 -10.14
N LEU A 146 -2.87 -16.24 -10.34
CA LEU A 146 -2.35 -16.86 -11.57
C LEU A 146 -3.41 -17.53 -12.46
N ASN A 147 -4.62 -17.82 -11.97
CA ASN A 147 -5.62 -18.61 -12.70
C ASN A 147 -7.08 -18.15 -12.50
N GLY A 148 -7.28 -16.85 -12.30
CA GLY A 148 -8.58 -16.20 -12.44
C GLY A 148 -9.47 -16.29 -11.20
N LEU A 149 -10.06 -15.14 -10.87
CA LEU A 149 -11.17 -14.96 -9.93
C LEU A 149 -10.82 -15.20 -8.45
N CYS A 150 -10.47 -14.11 -7.76
CA CYS A 150 -10.82 -13.79 -6.38
C CYS A 150 -11.33 -14.96 -5.53
N ILE A 151 -10.46 -15.62 -4.75
CA ILE A 151 -10.93 -16.61 -3.78
C ILE A 151 -11.28 -15.92 -2.46
N LYS A 152 -12.58 -15.93 -2.15
CA LYS A 152 -13.14 -15.85 -0.81
C LYS A 152 -12.51 -16.93 0.10
N LYS A 153 -11.90 -16.53 1.22
CA LYS A 153 -11.95 -17.22 2.53
C LYS A 153 -11.45 -16.29 3.66
N GLU A 154 -12.23 -16.21 4.74
CA GLU A 154 -11.97 -15.50 6.00
C GLU A 154 -10.78 -16.10 6.80
N PRO A 155 -10.38 -15.51 7.96
CA PRO A 155 -10.01 -14.12 8.24
C PRO A 155 -8.47 -14.00 8.43
N ILE A 156 -7.94 -12.79 8.26
CA ILE A 156 -6.51 -12.46 8.37
C ILE A 156 -6.04 -12.70 9.81
N SER A 157 -5.16 -13.70 10.01
CA SER A 157 -4.50 -13.92 11.31
C SER A 157 -2.98 -13.78 11.21
N LYS A 158 -2.48 -12.74 11.90
CA LYS A 158 -1.14 -12.51 12.47
C LYS A 158 0.09 -12.66 11.55
N THR A 159 0.43 -11.52 10.97
CA THR A 159 1.76 -10.89 10.91
C THR A 159 2.99 -11.81 10.82
N ASN A 160 3.55 -11.92 9.61
CA ASN A 160 4.96 -12.20 9.39
C ASN A 160 5.52 -11.19 8.38
N ILE A 161 6.08 -10.09 8.90
CA ILE A 161 6.82 -9.12 8.09
C ILE A 161 8.17 -9.77 7.75
N MET A 162 8.28 -10.41 6.59
CA MET A 162 9.59 -10.78 6.04
C MET A 162 10.16 -9.63 5.21
N LYS A 163 11.38 -9.22 5.53
CA LYS A 163 12.24 -8.47 4.62
C LYS A 163 12.78 -9.45 3.58
N THR A 164 12.15 -9.53 2.42
CA THR A 164 12.71 -10.30 1.31
C THR A 164 13.59 -9.38 0.47
N ASN A 165 14.91 -9.57 0.55
CA ASN A 165 15.81 -9.11 -0.50
C ASN A 165 15.47 -9.92 -1.75
N ILE A 166 14.73 -9.34 -2.68
CA ILE A 166 14.42 -9.97 -3.97
C ILE A 166 15.72 -9.96 -4.79
N MET A 167 16.45 -11.07 -4.74
CA MET A 167 17.50 -11.38 -5.71
C MET A 167 16.91 -12.35 -6.72
N LEU A 168 16.31 -11.82 -7.77
CA LEU A 168 15.96 -12.58 -8.97
C LEU A 168 17.27 -12.78 -9.77
N THR A 169 17.93 -13.91 -9.57
CA THR A 169 18.95 -14.37 -10.52
C THR A 169 18.20 -14.94 -11.72
N LEU A 170 18.39 -14.34 -12.91
CA LEU A 170 17.90 -14.83 -14.19
C LEU A 170 18.44 -16.23 -14.52
#